data_AF-A0A359CEM2-F1
#
_entry.id   AF-A0A359CEM2-F1
#
_cell.length_a   1.000
_cell.length_b   1.000
_cell.length_c   1.000
_cell.angle_alpha   90.00
_cell.angle_beta   90.00
_cell.angle_gamma   90.00
#
_symmetry.space_group_name_H-M   'P 1'
#
loop_
_entity.id
_entity.type
_entity.pdbx_description
1 polymer ?
#
loop_
_entity_poly.entity_id
_entity_poly.type
_entity_poly.pdbx_seq_one_letter_code
_entity_poly.pdbx_strand_id
1 'polypeptide(L)' 'MEFLFKDTAERDLAYWYRNNPSIIKKINALLVDMKQHPFEGLGKPEPLKGDLGKYWS' A
#
# COMPACT_ATOMS: atom_id res chain seq x y z
N MET A 1 14.21 0.02 7.66
CA MET A 1 13.25 1.10 7.37
C MET A 1 11.88 0.51 7.61
N GLU A 2 11.10 1.13 8.47
CA GLU A 2 9.85 0.59 9.02
C GLU A 2 8.66 1.24 8.30
N PHE A 3 7.62 0.44 8.02
CA PHE A 3 6.34 0.95 7.55
C PHE A 3 5.45 1.22 8.78
N LEU A 4 4.84 2.40 8.82
CA LEU A 4 3.83 2.70 9.84
C LEU A 4 2.45 2.39 9.26
N PHE A 5 1.78 1.39 9.83
CA PHE A 5 0.42 1.03 9.46
C PHE A 5 -0.57 1.60 10.47
N LYS A 6 -1.75 1.99 9.97
CA LYS A 6 -2.92 2.19 10.84
C LYS A 6 -3.49 0.83 11.24
N ASP A 7 -4.13 0.75 12.40
CA ASP A 7 -4.80 -0.48 12.87
C ASP A 7 -5.74 -1.10 11.83
N THR A 8 -6.42 -0.27 11.03
CA THR A 8 -7.29 -0.75 9.95
C THR A 8 -6.49 -1.47 8.86
N ALA A 9 -5.36 -0.90 8.45
CA ALA A 9 -4.48 -1.51 7.46
C ALA A 9 -3.87 -2.82 7.99
N GLU A 10 -3.51 -2.87 9.28
CA GLU A 10 -3.02 -4.12 9.90
C GLU A 10 -4.08 -5.23 9.89
N ARG A 11 -5.35 -4.89 10.18
CA ARG A 11 -6.48 -5.83 10.10
C ARG A 11 -6.71 -6.31 8.67
N ASP A 12 -6.63 -5.41 7.69
CA ASP A 12 -6.78 -5.75 6.27
C ASP A 12 -5.66 -6.68 5.80
N LEU A 13 -4.41 -6.39 6.20
CA LEU A 13 -3.28 -7.29 5.96
C LEU A 13 -3.54 -8.66 6.58
N ALA A 14 -3.91 -8.73 7.86
CA ALA A 14 -4.19 -9.99 8.55
C ALA A 14 -5.32 -10.79 7.87
N TYR A 15 -6.35 -10.11 7.38
CA TYR A 15 -7.41 -10.72 6.58
C TYR A 15 -6.85 -11.31 5.28
N TRP A 16 -6.07 -10.56 4.50
CA TRP A 16 -5.52 -11.04 3.24
C TRP A 16 -4.49 -12.16 3.41
N TYR A 17 -3.72 -12.15 4.50
CA TYR A 17 -2.83 -13.26 4.85
C TYR A 17 -3.58 -14.60 4.98
N ARG A 18 -4.79 -14.59 5.55
CA ARG A 18 -5.59 -15.81 5.76
C ARG A 18 -6.41 -16.21 4.52
N ASN A 19 -6.90 -15.23 3.78
CA ASN A 19 -7.88 -15.47 2.72
C ASN A 19 -7.27 -15.57 1.32
N ASN A 20 -6.22 -14.78 1.03
CA ASN A 20 -5.61 -14.78 -0.29
C ASN A 20 -4.13 -14.33 -0.27
N PRO A 21 -3.18 -15.26 -0.15
CA PRO A 21 -1.74 -14.96 -0.15
C PRO A 21 -1.24 -14.25 -1.41
N SER A 22 -1.94 -14.37 -2.54
CA SER A 22 -1.54 -13.67 -3.78
C SER A 22 -1.70 -12.15 -3.65
N ILE A 23 -2.68 -11.68 -2.86
CA ILE A 23 -2.89 -10.26 -2.60
C ILE A 23 -1.76 -9.72 -1.72
N ILE A 24 -1.33 -10.47 -0.70
CA ILE A 24 -0.16 -10.09 0.10
C ILE A 24 1.11 -9.96 -0.75
N LYS A 25 1.34 -10.87 -1.70
CA LYS A 25 2.48 -10.75 -2.63
C LYS A 25 2.43 -9.45 -3.43
N LYS A 26 1.24 -9.06 -3.91
CA LYS A 26 1.04 -7.78 -4.62
C LYS A 26 1.28 -6.58 -3.70
N ILE A 27 0.73 -6.59 -2.49
CA ILE A 27 0.93 -5.51 -1.51
C ILE A 27 2.42 -5.35 -1.18
N ASN A 28 3.14 -6.45 -0.93
CA ASN A 28 4.57 -6.40 -0.66
C ASN A 28 5.37 -5.83 -1.85
N ALA A 29 5.00 -6.19 -3.08
CA ALA A 29 5.63 -5.62 -4.27
C ALA A 29 5.40 -4.11 -4.37
N LEU A 30 4.17 -3.63 -4.12
CA LEU A 30 3.84 -2.21 -4.11
C LEU A 30 4.60 -1.47 -3.00
N LEU A 31 4.68 -2.03 -1.79
CA LEU A 31 5.41 -1.43 -0.66
C LEU A 31 6.91 -1.28 -0.93
N VAL A 32 7.52 -2.27 -1.61
CA VAL A 32 8.93 -2.20 -2.00
C VAL A 32 9.14 -1.16 -3.10
N ASP A 33 8.25 -1.11 -4.09
CA ASP A 33 8.34 -0.19 -5.22
C ASP A 33 8.14 1.27 -4.78
N MET A 34 7.09 1.58 -4.00
CA MET A 34 6.84 2.94 -3.50
C MET A 34 7.97 3.50 -2.64
N LYS A 35 8.82 2.64 -2.08
CA LYS A 35 10.01 3.07 -1.34
C LYS A 35 11.10 3.58 -2.28
N GLN A 36 11.23 3.00 -3.46
CA GLN A 36 12.20 3.43 -4.47
C GLN A 36 11.63 4.51 -5.38
N HIS A 37 10.34 4.41 -5.70
CA HIS A 37 9.61 5.23 -6.67
C HIS A 37 8.29 5.71 -6.02
N PRO A 38 8.32 6.72 -5.13
CA PRO A 38 7.14 7.07 -4.31
C PRO A 38 5.95 7.62 -5.09
N PHE A 39 6.18 8.19 -6.28
CA PHE A 39 5.18 8.92 -7.06
C PHE A 39 5.07 8.41 -8.51
N GLU A 40 5.69 7.27 -8.80
CA GLU A 40 5.70 6.62 -10.12
C GLU A 40 5.92 5.12 -9.95
N GLY A 41 5.80 4.33 -11.02
CA GLY A 41 6.08 2.89 -10.95
C GLY A 41 4.83 2.00 -10.81
N LEU A 42 4.96 0.92 -10.05
CA LEU A 42 3.96 -0.13 -9.92
C LEU A 42 2.69 0.38 -9.25
N GLY A 43 1.54 -0.14 -9.70
CA GLY A 43 0.23 0.28 -9.21
C GLY A 43 -0.29 1.59 -9.84
N LYS A 44 0.55 2.30 -10.60
CA LYS A 44 0.26 3.62 -11.18
C LYS A 44 -0.17 4.61 -10.09
N PRO A 45 0.78 5.06 -9.25
CA PRO A 45 0.47 5.95 -8.14
C PRO A 45 -0.28 7.19 -8.61
N GLU A 46 -1.43 7.47 -7.99
CA GLU A 46 -2.24 8.63 -8.30
C GLU A 46 -2.48 9.48 -7.04
N PRO A 47 -2.29 10.81 -7.09
CA PRO A 47 -2.58 11.67 -5.95
C PRO A 47 -4.09 11.73 -5.73
N LEU A 48 -4.52 11.56 -4.48
CA LEU A 48 -5.92 11.69 -4.10
C LEU A 48 -6.36 13.16 -4.16
N LYS A 49 -7.68 13.39 -4.12
CA LYS A 49 -8.28 14.72 -4.26
C LYS A 49 -8.90 15.20 -2.94
N GLY A 50 -9.14 16.51 -2.83
CA GLY A 50 -9.80 17.13 -1.68
C GLY A 50 -8.98 17.04 -0.40
N ASP A 51 -9.63 16.70 0.72
CA ASP A 51 -9.00 16.57 2.05
C ASP A 51 -7.90 15.49 2.11
N LEU A 52 -7.88 14.59 1.13
CA LEU A 52 -6.87 13.55 0.99
C LEU A 52 -5.72 13.95 0.05
N GLY A 53 -5.65 15.20 -0.42
CA GLY A 53 -4.67 15.66 -1.41
C GLY A 53 -3.19 15.45 -1.06
N LYS A 54 -2.89 15.13 0.20
CA LYS A 54 -1.54 14.76 0.67
C LYS A 54 -1.22 13.26 0.61
N TYR A 55 -2.17 12.43 0.16
CA TYR A 55 -2.06 10.98 0.08
C TYR A 55 -2.14 10.50 -1.37
N TRP A 56 -1.73 9.24 -1.59
CA TRP A 56 -1.66 8.59 -2.89
C TRP A 56 -2.40 7.25 -2.84
N SER A 57 -2.89 6.79 -3.99
CA SER A 57 -3.48 5.46 -4.19
C SER A 57 -2.81 4.71 -5.33
#